data_AF-A0A5N8XY08-F1
#
_entry.id   AF-A0A5N8XY08-F1
#
_cell.length_a   1.000
_cell.length_b   1.000
_cell.length_c   1.000
_cell.angle_alpha   90.00
_cell.angle_beta   90.00
_cell.angle_gamma   90.00
#
_symmetry.space_group_name_H-M   'P 1'
#
loop_
_entity.id
_entity.type
_entity.pdbx_description
1 polymer ?
#
loop_
_entity_poly.entity_id
_entity_poly.type
_entity_poly.pdbx_seq_one_letter_code
_entity_poly.pdbx_strand_id
1 'polypeptide(L)'
;MSAQPVHHEGPIIPMPPLTRDALREAVKRVGLVNLPQFDLEAGRAFDQASQTGSTAPLQLFLRRWGVFVAIERDPGRAARLREAERVSQDDTVGESEFRAAMAEVNRILREAERELEI
;
A
#
# COMPACT_ATOMS: atom_id res chain seq x y z
N MET A 1 -18.91 -13.89 27.24
CA MET A 1 -17.77 -14.46 26.47
C MET A 1 -17.49 -13.50 25.33
N SER A 2 -16.55 -12.57 25.51
CA SER A 2 -16.18 -11.62 24.45
C SER A 2 -15.20 -12.31 23.52
N ALA A 3 -15.59 -12.53 22.26
CA ALA A 3 -14.68 -13.00 21.22
C ALA A 3 -13.67 -11.89 20.94
N GLN A 4 -12.46 -12.00 21.49
CA GLN A 4 -11.34 -11.18 21.01
C GLN A 4 -11.06 -11.60 19.56
N PRO A 5 -11.11 -10.68 18.59
CA PRO A 5 -10.67 -11.00 17.24
C PRO A 5 -9.19 -11.36 17.35
N VAL A 6 -8.84 -12.56 16.89
CA VAL A 6 -7.45 -12.96 16.63
C VAL A 6 -6.95 -12.02 15.53
N HIS A 7 -6.36 -10.90 15.94
CA HIS A 7 -5.56 -10.08 15.05
C HIS A 7 -4.42 -10.99 14.59
N HIS A 8 -4.38 -11.32 13.29
CA HIS A 8 -3.18 -11.93 12.72
C HIS A 8 -2.03 -10.96 12.94
N GLU A 9 -1.11 -11.33 13.83
CA GLU A 9 0.15 -10.61 14.02
C GLU A 9 1.05 -10.96 12.84
N GLY A 10 0.93 -10.16 11.77
CA GLY A 10 1.81 -10.22 10.62
C GLY A 10 1.10 -10.41 9.29
N PRO A 11 1.88 -10.60 8.21
CA PRO A 11 1.33 -10.59 6.86
C PRO A 11 0.41 -11.78 6.57
N ILE A 12 -0.77 -11.51 6.02
CA ILE A 12 -1.75 -12.54 5.61
C ILE A 12 -1.36 -13.23 4.29
N ILE A 13 -0.46 -12.61 3.52
CA ILE A 13 0.18 -13.20 2.33
C ILE A 13 1.66 -12.78 2.27
N PRO A 14 2.54 -13.61 1.67
CA PRO A 14 3.89 -13.18 1.36
C PRO A 14 3.86 -12.01 0.36
N MET A 15 4.98 -11.27 0.28
CA MET A 15 5.14 -10.25 -0.76
C MET A 15 5.09 -10.92 -2.14
N PRO A 16 4.16 -10.53 -3.04
CA PRO A 16 4.11 -11.12 -4.37
C PRO A 16 5.27 -10.60 -5.24
N PRO A 17 5.64 -11.34 -6.30
CA PRO A 17 6.47 -10.78 -7.37
C PRO A 17 5.87 -9.48 -7.92
N LEU A 18 6.71 -8.53 -8.30
CA LEU A 18 6.29 -7.26 -8.92
C LEU A 18 5.92 -7.44 -10.40
N THR A 19 4.89 -8.25 -10.64
CA THR A 19 4.26 -8.41 -11.94
C THR A 19 2.78 -8.04 -11.83
N ARG A 20 2.19 -7.60 -12.94
CA ARG A 20 0.78 -7.17 -12.96
C ARG A 20 -0.14 -8.26 -12.40
N ASP A 21 0.01 -9.50 -12.86
CA ASP A 21 -0.90 -10.58 -12.49
C ASP A 21 -0.73 -10.98 -11.02
N ALA A 22 0.50 -11.07 -10.52
CA ALA A 22 0.76 -11.39 -9.11
C ALA A 22 0.23 -10.29 -8.17
N LEU A 23 0.43 -9.02 -8.52
CA LEU A 23 -0.12 -7.89 -7.77
C LEU A 23 -1.66 -7.88 -7.83
N ARG A 24 -2.26 -8.21 -8.98
CA ARG A 24 -3.72 -8.29 -9.12
C ARG A 24 -4.32 -9.35 -8.20
N GLU A 25 -3.71 -10.53 -8.14
CA GLU A 25 -4.15 -11.60 -7.22
C GLU A 25 -3.94 -11.21 -5.75
N ALA A 26 -2.85 -10.52 -5.42
CA ALA A 26 -2.64 -10.00 -4.07
C ALA A 26 -3.70 -8.95 -3.68
N VAL A 27 -4.02 -8.01 -4.57
CA VAL A 27 -5.06 -6.99 -4.35
C VAL A 27 -6.42 -7.63 -4.06
N LYS A 28 -6.80 -8.70 -4.78
CA LYS A 28 -8.03 -9.45 -4.48
C LYS A 28 -8.08 -9.98 -3.04
N ARG A 29 -6.93 -10.38 -2.48
CA ARG A 29 -6.82 -10.94 -1.13
C ARG A 29 -6.78 -9.88 -0.04
N VAL A 30 -6.05 -8.78 -0.26
CA VAL A 30 -5.85 -7.74 0.77
C VAL A 30 -6.94 -6.66 0.74
N GLY A 31 -7.59 -6.43 -0.39
CA GLY A 31 -8.62 -5.41 -0.52
C GLY A 31 -9.35 -5.45 -1.86
N LEU A 32 -10.35 -6.34 -1.97
CA LEU A 32 -11.13 -6.54 -3.20
C LEU A 32 -11.75 -5.25 -3.76
N VAL A 33 -12.13 -4.31 -2.89
CA VAL A 33 -12.67 -2.99 -3.28
C VAL A 33 -11.71 -2.16 -4.13
N ASN A 34 -10.40 -2.43 -4.05
CA ASN A 34 -9.37 -1.70 -4.78
C ASN A 34 -9.08 -2.30 -6.17
N LEU A 35 -9.64 -3.47 -6.49
CA LEU A 35 -9.39 -4.15 -7.77
C LEU A 35 -9.80 -3.31 -9.01
N PRO A 36 -10.95 -2.60 -9.02
CA PRO A 36 -11.30 -1.74 -10.15
C PRO A 36 -10.30 -0.60 -10.37
N GLN A 37 -9.80 0.01 -9.28
CA GLN A 37 -8.79 1.06 -9.37
C GLN A 37 -7.45 0.51 -9.88
N PHE A 38 -7.07 -0.70 -9.45
CA PHE A 38 -5.90 -1.40 -9.97
C PHE A 38 -5.99 -1.59 -11.48
N ASP A 39 -7.10 -2.14 -11.97
CA ASP A 39 -7.30 -2.41 -13.40
C ASP A 39 -7.32 -1.11 -14.23
N LEU A 40 -7.94 -0.04 -13.70
CA LEU A 40 -7.93 1.28 -14.33
C LEU A 40 -6.54 1.89 -14.42
N GLU A 41 -5.77 1.86 -13.32
CA GLU A 41 -4.39 2.38 -13.32
C GLU A 41 -3.45 1.54 -14.19
N ALA A 42 -3.66 0.23 -14.28
CA ALA A 42 -2.91 -0.65 -15.18
C ALA A 42 -3.13 -0.26 -16.65
N GLY A 43 -4.38 -0.01 -17.04
CA GLY A 43 -4.72 0.46 -18.39
C GLY A 43 -4.08 1.81 -18.70
N ARG A 44 -4.20 2.79 -17.79
CA ARG A 44 -3.57 4.12 -17.97
C ARG A 44 -2.05 4.05 -18.10
N ALA A 45 -1.40 3.20 -17.31
CA ALA A 45 0.04 3.01 -17.40
C ALA A 45 0.46 2.39 -18.73
N PHE A 46 -0.32 1.44 -19.26
CA PHE A 46 -0.11 0.86 -20.59
C PHE A 46 -0.25 1.91 -21.70
N ASP A 47 -1.36 2.67 -21.69
CA ASP A 47 -1.61 3.71 -22.69
C ASP A 47 -0.50 4.77 -22.69
N GLN A 48 -0.08 5.23 -21.51
CA GLN A 48 1.01 6.19 -21.38
C GLN A 48 2.35 5.62 -21.85
N ALA A 49 2.64 4.34 -21.56
CA ALA A 49 3.83 3.68 -22.04
C ALA A 49 3.86 3.58 -23.57
N SER A 50 2.72 3.23 -24.19
CA SER A 50 2.59 3.22 -25.66
C SER A 50 2.74 4.60 -26.28
N GLN A 51 2.15 5.64 -25.68
CA GLN A 51 2.24 7.01 -26.20
C GLN A 51 3.65 7.59 -26.10
N THR A 52 4.38 7.26 -25.02
CA THR A 52 5.72 7.82 -24.76
C THR A 52 6.86 6.93 -25.26
N GLY A 53 6.57 5.69 -25.67
CA GLY A 53 7.59 4.69 -26.00
C GLY A 53 8.47 4.29 -24.81
N SER A 54 8.01 4.53 -23.57
CA SER A 54 8.78 4.32 -22.34
C SER A 54 8.09 3.32 -21.42
N THR A 55 8.87 2.45 -20.76
CA THR A 55 8.36 1.52 -19.75
C THR A 55 8.23 2.14 -18.36
N ALA A 56 8.69 3.39 -18.17
CA ALA A 56 8.63 4.08 -16.87
C ALA A 56 7.21 4.15 -16.27
N PRO A 57 6.12 4.41 -17.03
CA PRO A 57 4.77 4.40 -16.48
C PRO A 57 4.37 3.04 -15.91
N LEU A 58 4.77 1.93 -16.56
CA LEU A 58 4.53 0.58 -16.09
C LEU A 58 5.33 0.27 -14.82
N GLN A 59 6.60 0.68 -14.77
CA GLN A 59 7.43 0.52 -13.58
C GLN A 59 6.85 1.29 -12.37
N LEU A 60 6.39 2.53 -12.59
CA LEU A 60 5.75 3.33 -11.56
C LEU A 60 4.45 2.68 -11.06
N PHE A 61 3.62 2.17 -11.98
CA PHE A 61 2.42 1.43 -11.63
C PHE A 61 2.73 0.20 -10.75
N LEU A 62 3.69 -0.63 -11.16
CA LEU A 62 4.09 -1.82 -10.39
C LEU A 62 4.63 -1.44 -9.01
N ARG A 63 5.47 -0.40 -8.92
CA ARG A 63 6.02 0.07 -7.64
C ARG A 63 4.93 0.59 -6.71
N ARG A 64 4.02 1.43 -7.20
CA ARG A 64 2.89 1.99 -6.44
C ARG A 64 2.01 0.89 -5.85
N TRP A 65 1.61 -0.08 -6.67
CA TRP A 65 0.75 -1.18 -6.21
C TRP A 65 1.52 -2.22 -5.38
N GLY A 66 2.83 -2.36 -5.61
CA GLY A 66 3.72 -3.10 -4.73
C GLY A 66 3.71 -2.53 -3.31
N VAL A 67 3.91 -1.21 -3.16
CA VAL A 67 3.85 -0.53 -1.85
C VAL A 67 2.48 -0.73 -1.20
N PHE A 68 1.39 -0.55 -1.95
CA PHE A 68 0.03 -0.78 -1.45
C PHE A 68 -0.12 -2.20 -0.89
N VAL A 69 0.28 -3.23 -1.65
CA VAL A 69 0.20 -4.62 -1.19
C VAL A 69 1.10 -4.87 0.02
N ALA A 70 2.33 -4.33 0.03
CA ALA A 70 3.26 -4.47 1.14
C ALA A 70 2.72 -3.89 2.46
N ILE A 71 1.84 -2.88 2.37
CA ILE A 71 1.16 -2.28 3.52
C ILE A 71 -0.08 -3.08 3.90
N GLU A 72 -1.01 -3.29 2.97
CA GLU A 72 -2.33 -3.89 3.27
C GLU A 72 -2.26 -5.40 3.53
N ARG A 73 -1.18 -6.09 3.12
CA ARG A 73 -0.96 -7.49 3.49
C ARG A 73 -0.72 -7.67 4.98
N ASP A 74 -0.31 -6.63 5.71
CA ASP A 74 -0.15 -6.63 7.17
C ASP A 74 -1.23 -5.72 7.79
N PRO A 75 -2.33 -6.28 8.31
CA PRO A 75 -3.43 -5.49 8.87
C PRO A 75 -2.99 -4.57 10.02
N GLY A 76 -1.97 -4.95 10.79
CA GLY A 76 -1.42 -4.15 11.87
C GLY A 76 -0.65 -2.95 11.33
N ARG A 77 0.18 -3.14 10.30
CA ARG A 77 0.85 -2.05 9.59
C ARG A 77 -0.16 -1.09 8.94
N ALA A 78 -1.17 -1.63 8.24
CA ALA A 78 -2.20 -0.83 7.60
C ALA A 78 -3.02 0.00 8.61
N ALA A 79 -3.35 -0.58 9.78
CA ALA A 79 -4.04 0.15 10.85
C ALA A 79 -3.20 1.30 11.42
N ARG A 80 -1.90 1.09 11.64
CA ARG A 80 -1.00 2.17 12.09
C ARG A 80 -0.86 3.28 11.05
N LEU A 81 -0.79 2.93 9.77
CA LEU A 81 -0.75 3.93 8.70
C LEU A 81 -2.02 4.78 8.71
N ARG A 82 -3.21 4.15 8.73
CA ARG A 82 -4.49 4.87 8.76
C ARG A 82 -4.62 5.77 9.98
N GLU A 83 -4.16 5.32 11.14
CA GLU A 83 -4.18 6.16 12.35
C GLU A 83 -3.22 7.34 12.26
N ALA A 84 -2.00 7.12 11.75
CA ALA A 84 -1.04 8.20 11.54
C ALA A 84 -1.56 9.22 10.49
N GLU A 85 -2.17 8.76 9.40
CA GLU A 85 -2.81 9.64 8.42
C GLU A 85 -3.95 10.43 9.05
N ARG A 86 -4.81 9.79 9.84
CA ARG A 86 -5.91 10.45 10.58
C ARG A 86 -5.38 11.55 11.50
N VAL A 87 -4.35 11.27 12.29
CA VAL A 87 -3.72 12.27 13.18
C VAL A 87 -3.10 13.40 12.38
N SER A 88 -2.45 13.11 11.24
CA SER A 88 -1.82 14.13 10.40
C SER A 88 -2.82 15.08 9.71
N GLN A 89 -4.07 14.66 9.56
CA GLN A 89 -5.15 15.43 8.94
C GLN A 89 -6.04 16.15 9.96
N ASP A 90 -5.81 15.95 11.26
CA ASP A 90 -6.60 16.55 12.34
C ASP A 90 -5.96 17.89 12.75
N ASP A 91 -6.58 19.01 12.37
CA ASP A 91 -6.08 20.36 12.66
C ASP A 91 -6.08 20.71 14.17
N THR A 92 -6.61 19.84 15.03
CA THR A 92 -6.66 20.06 16.48
C THR A 92 -5.47 19.46 17.24
N VAL A 93 -4.67 18.62 16.59
CA VAL A 93 -3.53 17.94 17.23
C VAL A 93 -2.35 18.89 17.43
N GLY A 94 -1.56 18.62 18.48
CA GLY A 94 -0.36 19.40 18.74
C GLY A 94 0.72 19.17 17.68
N GLU A 95 1.60 20.15 17.47
CA GLU A 95 2.70 20.08 16.50
C GLU A 95 3.60 18.83 16.71
N SER A 96 3.80 18.42 17.96
CA SER A 96 4.56 17.21 18.29
C SER A 96 3.87 15.92 17.81
N GLU A 97 2.55 15.84 17.97
CA GLU A 97 1.75 14.67 17.56
C GLU A 97 1.68 14.59 16.04
N PHE A 98 1.46 15.73 15.37
CA PHE A 98 1.54 15.83 13.92
C PHE A 98 2.89 15.34 13.38
N ARG A 99 4.01 15.81 13.96
CA ARG A 99 5.35 15.36 13.56
C ARG A 99 5.55 13.86 13.77
N ALA A 100 5.09 13.32 14.90
CA ALA A 100 5.18 11.89 15.17
C ALA A 100 4.38 11.06 14.16
N ALA A 101 3.16 11.51 13.81
CA ALA A 101 2.33 10.88 12.80
C ALA A 101 2.99 10.89 11.41
N MET A 102 3.51 12.04 10.97
CA MET A 102 4.23 12.14 9.70
C MET A 102 5.50 11.28 9.67
N ALA A 103 6.21 11.17 10.80
CA ALA A 103 7.37 10.29 10.91
C ALA A 103 6.97 8.82 10.77
N GLU A 104 5.84 8.41 11.36
CA GLU A 104 5.30 7.05 11.27
C GLU A 104 4.84 6.71 9.84
N VAL A 105 4.11 7.60 9.16
CA VAL A 105 3.74 7.43 7.74
C VAL A 105 4.99 7.19 6.90
N ASN A 106 5.99 8.07 7.02
CA ASN A 106 7.23 7.97 6.28
C ASN A 106 8.02 6.69 6.60
N ARG A 107 7.99 6.23 7.86
CA ARG A 107 8.63 4.98 8.28
C ARG A 107 7.96 3.77 7.62
N ILE A 108 6.63 3.70 7.67
CA ILE A 108 5.84 2.62 7.05
C ILE A 108 6.07 2.57 5.54
N LEU A 109 6.03 3.73 4.85
CA LEU A 109 6.28 3.79 3.41
C LEU A 109 7.69 3.30 3.05
N ARG A 110 8.72 3.71 3.80
CA ARG A 110 10.11 3.23 3.58
C ARG A 110 10.30 1.74 3.87
N GLU A 111 9.59 1.19 4.84
CA GLU A 111 9.60 -0.25 5.11
C GLU A 111 8.93 -1.02 3.98
N ALA A 112 7.77 -0.56 3.52
CA ALA A 112 7.05 -1.14 2.39
C ALA A 112 7.88 -1.08 1.09
N GLU A 113 8.55 0.04 0.81
CA GLU A 113 9.43 0.16 -0.36
C GLU A 113 10.62 -0.79 -0.31
N ARG A 114 11.24 -1.00 0.87
CA ARG A 114 12.36 -1.93 1.03
C ARG A 114 11.98 -3.38 0.76
N GLU A 115 10.74 -3.77 1.02
CA GLU A 115 10.25 -5.12 0.72
C GLU A 115 10.10 -5.40 -0.77
N LEU A 116 10.09 -4.36 -1.61
CA LEU A 116 9.99 -4.49 -3.07
C LEU A 116 11.31 -4.88 -3.73
N GLU A 117 12.43 -4.71 -3.02
CA GLU A 117 13.79 -4.93 -3.53
C GLU A 117 14.35 -6.32 -3.16
N ILE A 118 13.56 -7.14 -2.46
CA ILE A 118 13.94 -8.45 -1.90
C ILE A 118 13.49 -9.59 -2.80
#